data_AF-X1U0S4-F1
#
_entry.id   AF-X1U0S4-F1
#
_cell.length_a   1.000
_cell.length_b   1.000
_cell.length_c   1.000
_cell.angle_alpha   90.00
_cell.angle_beta   90.00
_cell.angle_gamma   90.00
#
_symmetry.space_group_name_H-M   'P 1'
#
loop_
_entity.id
_entity.type
_entity.pdbx_description
1 polymer ?
#
loop_
_entity_poly.entity_id
_entity_poly.type
_entity_poly.pdbx_seq_one_letter_code
_entity_poly.pdbx_strand_id
1 'polypeptide(L)'
;MGFTLKIINPPEGYYRWTALFYNEPRIYSPVLELDELWDYPDDPQGRTDLMVRVFDSDLREIFTDSNLGPIEEGKSYTYNCSTGVLYEAAIPMLLPLALIGGLGVLGIGIAIALAAPRKKEHHSIIGPVVAAATTIKLEEERRKKAAAKGLR
;
A
#
# COMPACT_ATOMS: atom_id res chain seq x y z
N MET A 1 25.47 -1.03 5.94
CA MET A 1 24.15 -1.31 6.53
C MET A 1 23.43 -2.27 5.60
N GLY A 2 22.64 -3.17 6.16
CA GLY A 2 21.96 -4.21 5.39
C GLY A 2 20.66 -3.78 4.72
N PHE A 3 19.83 -4.74 4.35
CA PHE A 3 18.40 -4.53 4.16
C PHE A 3 17.60 -5.59 4.92
N THR A 4 16.33 -5.30 5.19
CA THR A 4 15.40 -6.27 5.77
C THR A 4 14.29 -6.61 4.79
N LEU A 5 13.89 -7.87 4.72
CA LEU A 5 12.80 -8.35 3.85
C LEU A 5 11.86 -9.27 4.64
N LYS A 6 10.56 -9.11 4.42
CA LYS A 6 9.54 -10.08 4.82
C LYS A 6 8.55 -10.30 3.68
N ILE A 7 7.77 -11.38 3.77
CA ILE A 7 6.68 -11.64 2.83
C ILE A 7 5.31 -11.53 3.51
N ILE A 8 4.26 -11.24 2.75
CA ILE A 8 2.86 -11.26 3.20
C ILE A 8 1.97 -11.94 2.15
N ASN A 9 0.80 -12.39 2.61
CA ASN A 9 -0.21 -13.08 1.80
C ASN A 9 0.37 -14.23 0.96
N PRO A 10 1.11 -15.18 1.58
CA PRO A 10 1.62 -16.33 0.85
C PRO A 10 0.47 -17.17 0.25
N PRO A 11 0.74 -18.00 -0.76
CA PRO A 11 -0.25 -18.94 -1.30
C PRO A 11 -0.78 -19.88 -0.21
N GLU A 12 -1.97 -20.44 -0.45
CA GLU A 12 -2.52 -21.49 0.41
C GLU A 12 -1.57 -22.69 0.50
N GLY A 13 -1.48 -23.29 1.68
CA GLY A 13 -0.57 -24.41 1.95
C GLY A 13 0.88 -24.01 2.24
N TYR A 14 1.17 -22.71 2.44
CA TYR A 14 2.51 -22.27 2.84
C TYR A 14 2.96 -22.90 4.16
N TYR A 15 4.26 -23.16 4.25
CA TYR A 15 4.92 -23.56 5.47
C TYR A 15 6.15 -22.69 5.75
N ARG A 16 7.03 -22.51 4.76
CA ARG A 16 8.27 -21.71 4.90
C ARG A 16 8.59 -20.95 3.62
N TRP A 17 9.49 -19.98 3.72
CA TRP A 17 9.98 -19.23 2.58
C TRP A 17 11.49 -19.00 2.63
N THR A 18 12.06 -18.62 1.50
CA THR A 18 13.45 -18.17 1.40
C THR A 18 13.53 -17.12 0.31
N ALA A 19 14.58 -16.32 0.33
CA ALA A 19 14.92 -15.44 -0.76
C ALA A 19 16.38 -15.62 -1.14
N LEU A 20 16.69 -15.28 -2.39
CA LEU A 20 18.07 -15.22 -2.83
C LEU A 20 18.27 -14.17 -3.90
N PHE A 21 19.49 -13.68 -4.00
CA PHE A 21 19.92 -13.00 -5.20
C PHE A 21 20.40 -14.01 -6.24
N TYR A 22 19.80 -13.99 -7.42
CA TYR A 22 19.96 -15.07 -8.42
C TYR A 22 21.28 -15.01 -9.21
N ASN A 23 21.78 -13.82 -9.48
CA ASN A 23 23.05 -13.58 -10.18
C ASN A 23 24.25 -13.77 -9.25
N GLU A 24 25.44 -13.90 -9.81
CA GLU A 24 26.67 -14.08 -9.04
C GLU A 24 27.13 -12.79 -8.33
N PRO A 25 27.59 -12.85 -7.07
CA PRO A 25 27.54 -14.03 -6.20
C PRO A 25 26.11 -14.32 -5.76
N ARG A 26 25.73 -15.60 -5.83
CA ARG A 26 24.46 -16.06 -5.28
C ARG A 26 24.48 -16.00 -3.76
N ILE A 27 23.51 -15.30 -3.20
CA ILE A 27 23.38 -15.09 -1.76
C ILE A 27 21.99 -15.54 -1.36
N TYR A 28 21.90 -16.39 -0.36
CA TYR A 28 20.65 -16.96 0.12
C TYR A 28 20.32 -16.42 1.52
N SER A 29 19.05 -16.17 1.75
CA SER A 29 18.52 -16.11 3.11
C SER A 29 18.52 -17.51 3.73
N PRO A 30 18.41 -17.62 5.07
CA PRO A 30 17.94 -18.84 5.70
C PRO A 30 16.55 -19.25 5.17
N VAL A 31 16.10 -20.45 5.53
CA VAL A 31 14.70 -20.84 5.38
C VAL A 31 13.94 -20.30 6.58
N LEU A 32 12.95 -19.44 6.33
CA LEU A 32 12.28 -18.60 7.33
C LEU A 32 10.79 -18.97 7.47
N GLU A 33 10.25 -18.76 8.66
CA GLU A 33 8.80 -18.75 8.92
C GLU A 33 8.16 -17.43 8.45
N LEU A 34 6.82 -17.33 8.41
CA LEU A 34 6.14 -16.17 7.81
C LEU A 34 6.33 -14.87 8.59
N ASP A 35 6.44 -14.96 9.91
CA ASP A 35 6.69 -13.83 10.81
C ASP A 35 8.17 -13.48 10.92
N GLU A 36 9.06 -14.35 10.45
CA GLU A 36 10.49 -14.09 10.39
C GLU A 36 10.85 -13.18 9.22
N LEU A 37 11.85 -12.35 9.46
CA LEU A 37 12.43 -11.44 8.48
C LEU A 37 13.82 -11.93 8.06
N TRP A 38 14.15 -11.71 6.79
CA TRP A 38 15.53 -11.82 6.35
C TRP A 38 16.24 -10.49 6.64
N ASP A 39 17.18 -10.51 7.57
CA ASP A 39 18.12 -9.42 7.81
C ASP A 39 19.43 -9.71 7.06
N TYR A 40 19.61 -9.10 5.89
CA TYR A 40 20.82 -9.25 5.08
C TYR A 40 21.84 -8.20 5.50
N PRO A 41 23.06 -8.54 5.93
CA PRO A 41 23.95 -7.60 6.62
C PRO A 41 24.72 -6.63 5.70
N ASP A 42 24.87 -6.96 4.41
CA ASP A 42 25.75 -6.23 3.49
C ASP A 42 24.96 -5.31 2.54
N ASP A 43 25.68 -4.46 1.80
CA ASP A 43 25.11 -3.56 0.79
C ASP A 43 24.58 -4.38 -0.41
N PRO A 44 23.26 -4.31 -0.72
CA PRO A 44 22.68 -4.98 -1.87
C PRO A 44 23.04 -4.33 -3.21
N GLN A 45 23.73 -3.18 -3.24
CA GLN A 45 24.24 -2.50 -4.44
C GLN A 45 23.17 -2.22 -5.51
N GLY A 46 21.92 -1.95 -5.10
CA GLY A 46 20.83 -1.67 -6.03
C GLY A 46 20.38 -2.88 -6.85
N ARG A 47 20.69 -4.11 -6.40
CA ARG A 47 20.35 -5.34 -7.13
C ARG A 47 18.86 -5.43 -7.44
N THR A 48 18.55 -5.93 -8.63
CA THR A 48 17.19 -6.09 -9.18
C THR A 48 16.84 -7.54 -9.46
N ASP A 49 17.64 -8.47 -8.96
CA ASP A 49 17.58 -9.91 -9.23
C ASP A 49 17.26 -10.72 -7.96
N LEU A 50 16.61 -10.07 -6.99
CA LEU A 50 16.08 -10.73 -5.81
C LEU A 50 14.94 -11.67 -6.25
N MET A 51 14.96 -12.88 -5.72
CA MET A 51 13.96 -13.91 -5.94
C MET A 51 13.41 -14.38 -4.59
N VAL A 52 12.10 -14.54 -4.50
CA VAL A 52 11.39 -15.08 -3.33
C VAL A 52 10.81 -16.44 -3.71
N ARG A 53 10.98 -17.43 -2.84
CA ARG A 53 10.43 -18.78 -3.00
C ARG A 53 9.65 -19.16 -1.74
N VAL A 54 8.51 -19.80 -1.91
CA VAL A 54 7.65 -20.29 -0.81
C VAL A 54 7.45 -21.79 -0.98
N PHE A 55 7.48 -22.50 0.14
CA PHE A 55 7.40 -23.96 0.20
C PHE A 55 6.23 -24.41 1.07
N ASP A 56 5.68 -25.58 0.74
CA ASP A 56 4.72 -26.29 1.57
C ASP A 56 5.39 -27.10 2.70
N SER A 57 4.59 -27.83 3.49
CA SER A 57 5.07 -28.66 4.61
C SER A 57 5.97 -29.82 4.19
N ASP A 58 5.89 -30.26 2.94
CA ASP A 58 6.76 -31.29 2.35
C ASP A 58 8.02 -30.68 1.72
N LEU A 59 8.25 -29.37 1.94
CA LEU A 59 9.33 -28.57 1.35
C LEU A 59 9.30 -28.52 -0.19
N ARG A 60 8.13 -28.71 -0.80
CA ARG A 60 7.94 -28.51 -2.23
C ARG A 60 7.70 -27.03 -2.50
N GLU A 61 8.36 -26.50 -3.52
CA GLU A 61 8.12 -25.13 -3.96
C GLU A 61 6.70 -25.01 -4.52
N ILE A 62 5.92 -24.11 -3.93
CA ILE A 62 4.54 -23.80 -4.34
C ILE A 62 4.42 -22.42 -4.96
N PHE A 63 5.43 -21.58 -4.80
CA PHE A 63 5.48 -20.25 -5.38
C PHE A 63 6.92 -19.78 -5.56
N THR A 64 7.15 -19.05 -6.65
CA THR A 64 8.41 -18.38 -6.94
C THR A 64 8.11 -17.08 -7.67
N ASP A 65 8.80 -16.01 -7.30
CA ASP A 65 8.83 -14.79 -8.09
C ASP A 65 10.23 -14.17 -8.07
N SER A 66 10.61 -13.51 -9.16
CA SER A 66 11.99 -13.14 -9.46
C SER A 66 12.07 -11.74 -10.05
N ASN A 67 13.31 -11.24 -10.19
CA ASN A 67 13.59 -9.88 -10.68
C ASN A 67 12.97 -8.78 -9.79
N LEU A 68 12.93 -9.03 -8.49
CA LEU A 68 12.46 -8.07 -7.50
C LEU A 68 13.55 -7.04 -7.22
N GLY A 69 13.14 -5.78 -7.07
CA GLY A 69 14.03 -4.65 -6.79
C GLY A 69 13.72 -3.43 -7.65
N PRO A 70 14.58 -2.40 -7.61
CA PRO A 70 15.88 -2.36 -6.96
C PRO A 70 15.82 -2.46 -5.42
N ILE A 71 16.83 -3.10 -4.84
CA ILE A 71 17.03 -3.21 -3.38
C ILE A 71 18.13 -2.24 -2.95
N GLU A 72 17.78 -1.29 -2.09
CA GLU A 72 18.67 -0.25 -1.60
C GLU A 72 19.18 -0.56 -0.18
N GLU A 73 20.38 -0.05 0.12
CA GLU A 73 21.01 -0.16 1.43
C GLU A 73 20.19 0.57 2.51
N GLY A 74 20.04 -0.05 3.68
CA GLY A 74 19.39 0.55 4.85
C GLY A 74 17.86 0.55 4.81
N LYS A 75 17.25 -0.11 3.82
CA LYS A 75 15.80 -0.14 3.65
C LYS A 75 15.16 -1.40 4.25
N SER A 76 13.86 -1.29 4.48
CA SER A 76 13.00 -2.41 4.85
C SER A 76 11.99 -2.67 3.75
N TYR A 77 11.82 -3.92 3.37
CA TYR A 77 10.92 -4.32 2.30
C TYR A 77 9.87 -5.32 2.77
N THR A 78 8.67 -5.22 2.20
CA THR A 78 7.60 -6.20 2.34
C THR A 78 7.16 -6.65 0.96
N TYR A 79 7.32 -7.92 0.66
CA TYR A 79 6.87 -8.50 -0.60
C TYR A 79 5.48 -9.14 -0.43
N ASN A 80 4.53 -8.77 -1.28
CA ASN A 80 3.19 -9.34 -1.24
C ASN A 80 3.02 -10.40 -2.32
N CYS A 81 2.98 -11.68 -1.92
CA CYS A 81 2.93 -12.81 -2.84
C CYS A 81 1.62 -12.86 -3.65
N SER A 82 0.53 -12.23 -3.20
CA SER A 82 -0.74 -12.22 -3.94
C SER A 82 -0.79 -11.16 -5.03
N THR A 83 -0.03 -10.07 -4.89
CA THR A 83 -0.02 -8.96 -5.86
C THR A 83 1.26 -8.89 -6.69
N GLY A 84 2.33 -9.58 -6.28
CA GLY A 84 3.64 -9.49 -6.92
C GLY A 84 4.36 -8.15 -6.67
N VAL A 85 3.91 -7.39 -5.66
CA VAL A 85 4.46 -6.04 -5.40
C VAL A 85 5.41 -6.07 -4.21
N LEU A 86 6.59 -5.48 -4.41
CA LEU A 86 7.56 -5.19 -3.35
C LEU A 86 7.35 -3.76 -2.84
N TYR A 87 6.95 -3.62 -1.58
CA TYR A 87 6.79 -2.33 -0.92
C TYR A 87 8.03 -2.00 -0.11
N GLU A 88 8.51 -0.77 -0.19
CA GLU A 88 9.38 -0.22 0.85
C GLU A 88 8.51 0.06 2.08
N ALA A 89 8.79 -0.64 3.18
CA ALA A 89 8.21 -0.30 4.46
C ALA A 89 8.86 1.00 4.93
N ALA A 90 8.07 2.07 5.00
CA ALA A 90 8.48 3.27 5.72
C ALA A 90 8.74 2.86 7.17
N ILE A 91 10.02 2.74 7.55
CA ILE A 91 10.40 2.55 8.94
C ILE A 91 9.80 3.77 9.67
N PRO A 92 8.87 3.60 10.62
CA PRO A 92 8.54 4.70 11.50
C PRO A 92 9.82 4.98 12.28
N MET A 93 10.60 5.95 11.83
CA MET A 93 11.69 6.51 12.61
C MET A 93 11.09 6.91 13.96
N LEU A 94 11.41 6.12 14.98
CA LEU A 94 11.29 6.53 16.38
C LEU A 94 12.27 7.71 16.55
N LEU A 95 11.81 8.90 16.17
CA LEU A 95 12.39 10.14 16.62
C LEU A 95 12.35 10.07 18.16
N PRO A 96 13.48 10.21 18.88
CA PRO A 96 13.38 10.42 20.30
C PRO A 96 12.67 11.76 20.47
N LEU A 97 11.46 11.74 21.04
CA LEU A 97 10.75 12.89 21.57
C LEU A 97 11.58 13.47 22.74
N ALA A 98 12.70 14.10 22.40
CA ALA A 98 13.40 15.01 23.27
C ALA A 98 12.93 16.42 22.90
N LEU A 99 12.41 17.12 23.92
CA LEU A 99 12.26 18.58 23.97
C LEU A 99 11.06 19.21 23.24
N ILE A 100 9.85 19.03 23.80
CA ILE A 100 8.97 20.18 24.07
C ILE A 100 8.47 20.06 25.52
N GLY A 101 9.39 20.30 26.46
CA GLY A 101 9.00 20.77 27.77
C GLY A 101 8.63 22.25 27.64
N GLY A 102 7.37 22.58 27.88
CA GLY A 102 6.90 23.96 27.81
C GLY A 102 5.41 24.09 28.01
N LEU A 103 4.99 24.18 29.28
CA LEU A 103 3.68 24.71 29.68
C LEU A 103 3.38 26.04 28.95
N GLY A 104 2.12 26.21 28.53
CA GLY A 104 1.58 27.46 27.99
C GLY A 104 0.13 27.29 27.56
N VAL A 105 -0.79 27.02 28.49
CA VAL A 105 -1.79 27.99 28.96
C VAL A 105 -2.85 28.37 27.90
N LEU A 106 -4.05 27.84 28.11
CA LEU A 106 -5.33 28.57 28.24
C LEU A 106 -5.67 29.71 27.25
N GLY A 107 -6.81 29.56 26.58
CA GLY A 107 -7.61 30.65 25.98
C GLY A 107 -8.63 30.06 25.01
N ILE A 108 -9.85 29.70 25.40
CA ILE A 108 -11.04 30.55 25.69
C ILE A 108 -11.22 31.72 24.70
N GLY A 109 -12.33 31.65 23.96
CA GLY A 109 -12.99 32.76 23.26
C GLY A 109 -12.56 32.91 21.80
N ILE A 110 -13.44 33.12 20.82
CA ILE A 110 -14.52 34.11 20.81
C ILE A 110 -15.65 33.63 19.88
N ALA A 111 -16.89 33.80 20.36
CA ALA A 111 -18.12 33.64 19.60
C ALA A 111 -18.27 34.76 18.56
N ILE A 112 -18.69 34.44 17.34
CA ILE A 112 -19.18 35.44 16.38
C ILE A 112 -20.67 35.23 16.22
N ALA A 113 -21.44 35.98 17.01
CA ALA A 113 -22.83 36.28 16.72
C ALA A 113 -22.94 37.80 16.50
N LEU A 114 -23.10 38.20 15.25
CA LEU A 114 -23.60 39.53 14.89
C LEU A 114 -24.79 39.33 13.96
N ALA A 115 -25.98 39.33 14.56
CA ALA A 115 -27.19 39.86 13.93
C ALA A 115 -27.00 41.39 13.79
N ALA A 116 -27.49 42.11 12.77
CA ALA A 116 -28.82 42.15 12.15
C ALA A 116 -28.77 43.23 11.00
N PRO A 117 -29.88 43.81 10.48
CA PRO A 117 -30.90 43.24 9.58
C PRO A 117 -31.34 44.17 8.38
N ARG A 118 -32.27 43.66 7.55
CA ARG A 118 -33.28 44.34 6.67
C ARG A 118 -32.77 45.00 5.37
N LYS A 119 -33.44 44.98 4.18
CA LYS A 119 -34.83 44.72 3.72
C LYS A 119 -34.76 44.57 2.17
N LYS A 120 -35.39 43.61 1.49
CA LYS A 120 -36.75 43.58 0.91
C LYS A 120 -36.87 42.22 0.16
N GLU A 121 -37.80 41.33 0.51
CA GLU A 121 -39.07 41.08 -0.21
C GLU A 121 -38.88 40.85 -1.74
N HIS A 122 -39.28 39.75 -2.38
CA HIS A 122 -40.45 38.89 -2.17
C HIS A 122 -40.32 37.56 -2.98
N HIS A 123 -40.96 36.51 -2.44
CA HIS A 123 -41.47 35.27 -3.07
C HIS A 123 -40.59 34.02 -3.35
N SER A 124 -40.98 32.97 -2.58
CA SER A 124 -41.25 31.58 -2.98
C SER A 124 -40.05 30.63 -3.17
N ILE A 125 -39.57 29.95 -2.11
CA ILE A 125 -40.05 28.67 -1.51
C ILE A 125 -39.40 27.42 -2.16
N ILE A 126 -38.52 26.77 -1.38
CA ILE A 126 -38.10 25.34 -1.36
C ILE A 126 -37.30 24.86 -2.58
N GLY A 127 -36.05 24.38 -2.54
CA GLY A 127 -35.03 24.03 -1.54
C GLY A 127 -33.95 23.20 -2.29
N PRO A 128 -32.65 23.21 -1.93
CA PRO A 128 -31.63 22.47 -2.69
C PRO A 128 -31.35 21.12 -2.03
N VAL A 129 -31.64 20.02 -2.73
CA VAL A 129 -31.23 18.67 -2.32
C VAL A 129 -30.53 18.00 -3.49
N VAL A 130 -29.20 17.89 -3.35
CA VAL A 130 -28.33 16.83 -3.85
C VAL A 130 -28.23 16.67 -5.38
N ALA A 131 -27.12 17.19 -5.89
CA ALA A 131 -26.60 16.91 -7.21
C ALA A 131 -26.31 15.40 -7.39
N ALA A 132 -27.08 14.79 -8.28
CA ALA A 132 -26.63 13.92 -9.36
C ALA A 132 -25.52 12.88 -9.04
N ALA A 133 -25.88 11.83 -8.30
CA ALA A 133 -25.23 10.53 -8.42
C ALA A 133 -26.14 9.61 -9.25
N THR A 134 -25.96 9.55 -10.59
CA THR A 134 -26.30 8.39 -11.47
C THR A 134 -26.19 8.76 -12.96
N THR A 135 -24.99 8.74 -13.53
CA THR A 135 -24.81 8.78 -15.00
C THR A 135 -23.76 7.79 -15.52
N ILE A 136 -23.52 6.67 -14.82
CA ILE A 136 -22.65 5.59 -15.34
C ILE A 136 -23.46 4.39 -15.85
N LYS A 137 -24.77 4.31 -15.57
CA LYS A 137 -25.59 3.13 -15.93
C LYS A 137 -26.33 3.23 -17.28
N LEU A 138 -26.32 4.40 -17.94
CA LEU A 138 -27.03 4.61 -19.22
C LEU A 138 -26.12 4.49 -20.46
N GLU A 139 -24.79 4.54 -20.27
CA GLU A 139 -23.82 4.46 -21.37
C GLU A 139 -23.43 3.01 -21.71
N GLU A 140 -23.57 2.08 -20.76
CA GLU A 140 -23.35 0.63 -20.98
C GLU A 140 -24.47 -0.03 -21.79
N GLU A 141 -25.73 0.42 -21.63
CA GLU A 141 -26.88 -0.07 -22.39
C GLU A 141 -26.84 0.34 -23.88
N ARG A 142 -26.21 1.48 -24.22
CA ARG A 142 -26.07 1.91 -25.63
C ARG A 142 -24.98 1.13 -26.38
N ARG A 143 -23.92 0.66 -25.71
CA ARG A 143 -22.88 -0.17 -26.36
C ARG A 143 -23.36 -1.58 -26.69
N LYS A 144 -24.24 -2.18 -25.86
CA LYS A 144 -24.81 -3.50 -26.15
C LYS A 144 -25.77 -3.49 -27.35
N LYS A 145 -26.52 -2.41 -27.58
CA LYS A 145 -27.43 -2.30 -28.73
C LYS A 145 -26.73 -1.98 -30.06
N ALA A 146 -25.51 -1.42 -30.04
CA ALA A 146 -24.72 -1.18 -31.25
C ALA A 146 -24.04 -2.46 -31.77
N ALA A 147 -23.65 -3.40 -30.90
CA ALA A 147 -23.01 -4.67 -31.30
C ALA A 147 -24.00 -5.68 -31.95
N ALA A 148 -25.29 -5.62 -31.60
CA ALA A 148 -26.31 -6.54 -32.13
C ALA A 148 -26.83 -6.16 -33.55
N LYS A 149 -26.43 -5.00 -34.10
CA LYS A 149 -26.87 -4.52 -35.41
C LYS A 149 -25.80 -4.61 -36.50
N GLY A 150 -24.60 -5.10 -36.17
CA GLY A 150 -23.46 -5.27 -37.09
C GLY A 150 -23.26 -6.69 -37.62
N LEU A 151 -24.15 -7.64 -37.29
CA LEU A 151 -24.14 -9.00 -37.83
C LEU A 151 -25.38 -9.19 -38.73
N ARG A 152 -25.29 -8.70 -39.95
CA ARG A 152 -26.12 -9.13 -41.09
C ARG A 152 -25.24 -9.23 -42.31
#